data_AF-A0A7S3YSQ0-F1
#
_entry.id   AF-A0A7S3YSQ0-F1
#
_cell.length_a   1.000
_cell.length_b   1.000
_cell.length_c   1.000
_cell.angle_alpha   90.00
_cell.angle_beta   90.00
_cell.angle_gamma   90.00
#
_symmetry.space_group_name_H-M   'P 1'
#
loop_
_entity.id
_entity.type
_entity.pdbx_description
1 polymer ?
#
loop_
_entity_poly.entity_id
_entity_poly.type
_entity_poly.pdbx_seq_one_letter_code
_entity_poly.pdbx_strand_id
1 'polypeptide(L)'
;GGRRPGQERILVCSYCRECDNRGPVKPLSEEAYNMSFGKFLDLTFYNHNLRCRAGSCPHPLHAAYVRQFVKGNMVAQFQYDAIRPFQILFTHRITYNATHQHNESVEDIEATRRGCTTMVEEFAMRVARLNDHILASVEPPP
;
A
#
# COMPACT_ATOMS: atom_id res chain seq x y z
N GLY A 1 20.39 34.09 -19.59
CA GLY A 1 19.17 34.15 -18.77
C GLY A 1 19.55 34.19 -17.30
N GLY A 2 19.38 35.33 -16.64
CA GLY A 2 19.80 35.52 -15.24
C GLY A 2 18.84 34.84 -14.27
N ARG A 3 19.39 34.01 -13.36
CA ARG A 3 18.67 33.48 -12.19
C ARG A 3 18.33 34.64 -11.26
N ARG A 4 17.05 34.80 -10.90
CA ARG A 4 16.62 35.81 -9.92
C ARG A 4 16.89 35.25 -8.51
N PRO A 5 17.66 35.95 -7.66
CA PRO A 5 17.89 35.52 -6.29
C PRO A 5 16.57 35.68 -5.50
N GLY A 6 15.94 34.55 -5.17
CA GLY A 6 14.62 34.49 -4.56
C GLY A 6 13.81 33.23 -4.92
N GLN A 7 14.18 32.52 -6.00
CA GLN A 7 13.45 31.34 -6.50
C GLN A 7 13.59 30.05 -5.68
N GLU A 8 14.42 30.00 -4.63
CA GLU A 8 14.65 28.78 -3.85
C GLU A 8 13.79 28.64 -2.59
N ARG A 9 13.20 29.73 -2.09
CA ARG A 9 12.45 29.69 -0.82
C ARG A 9 11.01 29.28 -1.04
N ILE A 10 10.57 28.26 -0.29
CA ILE A 10 9.18 27.83 -0.26
C ILE A 10 8.34 28.92 0.41
N LEU A 11 7.27 29.35 -0.24
CA LEU A 11 6.25 30.21 0.35
C LEU A 11 5.14 29.35 0.93
N VAL A 12 4.58 29.76 2.06
CA VAL A 12 3.46 29.09 2.71
C VAL A 12 2.32 30.06 2.97
N CYS A 13 1.10 29.61 2.72
CA CYS A 13 -0.12 30.29 3.16
C CYS A 13 -1.14 29.26 3.64
N SER A 14 -2.12 29.73 4.41
CA SER A 14 -3.20 28.88 4.90
C SER A 14 -4.53 29.62 4.85
N TYR A 15 -5.61 28.87 4.72
CA TYR A 15 -6.95 29.44 4.71
C TYR A 15 -7.96 28.45 5.28
N CYS A 16 -9.03 28.96 5.88
CA CYS A 16 -10.13 28.16 6.38
C CYS A 16 -11.08 27.78 5.24
N ARG A 17 -11.44 26.51 5.09
CA ARG A 17 -12.44 26.07 4.09
C ARG A 17 -13.87 26.45 4.46
N GLU A 18 -14.12 26.75 5.73
CA GLU A 18 -15.48 27.00 6.24
C GLU A 18 -15.86 28.49 6.16
N CYS A 19 -14.92 29.42 6.40
CA CYS A 19 -15.18 30.86 6.34
C CYS A 19 -14.28 31.66 5.38
N ASP A 20 -13.42 30.98 4.61
CA ASP A 20 -12.44 31.57 3.69
C ASP A 20 -11.48 32.61 4.33
N ASN A 21 -11.33 32.59 5.66
CA ASN A 21 -10.36 33.43 6.34
C ASN A 21 -8.93 33.02 5.93
N ARG A 22 -8.27 33.89 5.16
CA ARG A 22 -6.93 33.68 4.60
C ARG A 22 -5.86 34.30 5.48
N GLY A 23 -4.86 33.49 5.80
CA GLY A 23 -3.62 33.97 6.40
C GLY A 23 -2.70 34.62 5.38
N PRO A 24 -1.74 35.44 5.83
CA PRO A 24 -0.75 36.05 4.95
C PRO A 24 0.14 34.99 4.30
N VAL A 25 0.58 35.28 3.07
CA VAL A 25 1.66 34.51 2.42
C VAL A 25 2.97 34.89 3.09
N LYS A 26 3.70 33.90 3.60
CA LYS A 26 4.99 34.11 4.26
C LYS A 26 6.02 33.10 3.78
N PRO A 27 7.32 33.41 3.85
CA PRO A 27 8.36 32.40 3.65
C PRO A 27 8.21 31.27 4.67
N LEU A 28 8.47 30.04 4.25
CA LEU A 28 8.60 28.91 5.17
C LEU A 28 9.78 29.19 6.12
N SER A 29 9.59 28.91 7.41
CA SER A 29 10.66 29.07 8.40
C SER A 29 11.71 27.97 8.25
N GLU A 30 12.92 28.20 8.73
CA GLU A 30 14.02 27.24 8.62
C GLU A 30 13.75 25.97 9.43
N GLU A 31 13.10 26.10 10.58
CA GLU A 31 12.70 24.97 11.43
C GLU A 31 11.67 24.10 10.72
N ALA A 32 10.69 24.73 10.06
CA ALA A 32 9.67 24.01 9.30
C ALA A 32 10.24 23.39 8.01
N TYR A 33 11.24 24.01 7.40
CA TYR A 33 11.95 23.46 6.24
C TYR A 33 12.75 22.21 6.60
N ASN A 34 13.36 22.17 7.79
CA ASN A 34 14.16 21.05 8.29
C ASN A 34 13.33 19.92 8.91
N MET A 35 12.00 20.04 8.92
CA MET A 35 11.11 19.05 9.49
C MET A 35 10.85 17.90 8.51
N SER A 36 10.83 16.66 9.00
CA SER A 36 10.40 15.52 8.19
C SER A 36 8.93 15.65 7.81
N PHE A 37 8.55 15.07 6.67
CA PHE A 37 7.15 15.10 6.22
C PHE A 37 6.20 14.48 7.25
N GLY A 38 6.58 13.37 7.90
CA GLY A 38 5.78 12.75 8.95
C GLY A 38 5.59 13.67 10.16
N LYS A 39 6.64 14.39 10.60
CA LYS A 39 6.53 15.32 11.72
C LYS A 39 5.67 16.54 11.37
N PHE A 40 5.73 16.99 10.12
CA PHE A 40 4.80 18.00 9.61
C PHE A 40 3.34 17.56 9.74
N LEU A 41 3.01 16.34 9.31
CA LEU A 41 1.64 15.81 9.39
C LEU A 41 1.17 15.68 10.84
N ASP A 42 2.01 15.15 11.72
CA ASP A 42 1.75 15.01 13.16
C ASP A 42 1.38 16.35 13.81
N LEU A 43 2.24 17.37 13.65
CA LEU A 43 1.96 18.72 14.19
C LEU A 43 0.74 19.38 13.55
N THR A 44 0.47 19.07 12.29
CA THR A 44 -0.60 19.70 11.51
C THR A 44 -1.97 19.14 11.83
N PHE A 45 -2.11 17.82 11.91
CA PHE A 45 -3.40 17.13 11.91
C PHE A 45 -3.73 16.43 13.24
N TYR A 46 -2.74 16.11 14.08
CA TYR A 46 -2.96 15.36 15.31
C TYR A 46 -3.31 16.24 16.53
N ASN A 47 -3.09 17.56 16.42
CA ASN A 47 -3.37 18.50 17.51
C ASN A 47 -4.80 19.05 17.43
N HIS A 48 -5.75 18.33 18.04
CA HIS A 48 -7.18 18.69 18.02
C HIS A 48 -7.54 19.99 18.75
N ASN A 49 -6.66 20.47 19.65
CA ASN A 49 -6.91 21.65 20.48
C ASN A 49 -6.39 22.97 19.89
N LEU A 50 -5.78 22.95 18.70
CA LEU A 50 -5.28 24.17 18.06
C LEU A 50 -6.43 24.99 17.50
N ARG A 51 -6.68 26.15 18.12
CA ARG A 51 -7.54 27.21 17.61
C ARG A 51 -6.69 28.40 17.17
N CYS A 52 -7.17 29.16 16.19
CA CYS A 52 -6.51 30.39 15.76
C CYS A 52 -6.37 31.35 16.95
N ARG A 53 -5.14 31.69 17.36
CA ARG A 53 -4.86 32.57 18.51
C ARG A 53 -5.43 33.99 18.36
N ALA A 54 -5.75 34.44 17.14
CA ALA A 54 -6.07 35.84 16.83
C ALA A 54 -7.55 36.15 16.58
N GLY A 55 -8.49 35.32 17.05
CA GLY A 55 -9.94 35.62 17.00
C GLY A 55 -10.59 35.73 15.61
N SER A 56 -9.83 35.58 14.52
CA SER A 56 -10.34 35.77 13.16
C SER A 56 -11.09 34.56 12.59
N CYS A 57 -10.93 33.37 13.17
CA CYS A 57 -11.66 32.17 12.76
C CYS A 57 -11.89 31.23 13.96
N PRO A 58 -13.14 30.82 14.23
CA PRO A 58 -13.47 29.92 15.33
C PRO A 58 -13.27 28.42 14.99
N HIS A 59 -13.03 28.10 13.71
CA HIS A 59 -12.94 26.72 13.23
C HIS A 59 -11.62 26.03 13.62
N PRO A 60 -11.62 24.70 13.81
CA PRO A 60 -10.44 23.94 14.21
C PRO A 60 -9.33 24.01 13.15
N LEU A 61 -8.12 24.40 13.54
CA LEU A 61 -6.98 24.55 12.63
C LEU A 61 -6.51 23.25 11.98
N HIS A 62 -6.77 22.11 12.61
CA HIS A 62 -6.34 20.81 12.08
C HIS A 62 -7.30 20.29 11.00
N ALA A 63 -8.61 20.53 11.14
CA ALA A 63 -9.63 19.98 10.25
C ALA A 63 -10.13 20.99 9.19
N ALA A 64 -10.29 22.26 9.58
CA ALA A 64 -10.91 23.27 8.73
C ALA A 64 -9.91 23.99 7.81
N TYR A 65 -8.63 24.03 8.18
CA TYR A 65 -7.62 24.80 7.46
C TYR A 65 -6.86 23.97 6.44
N VAL A 66 -6.63 24.60 5.29
CA VAL A 66 -5.80 24.08 4.21
C VAL A 66 -4.47 24.81 4.21
N ARG A 67 -3.38 24.09 3.97
CA ARG A 67 -2.01 24.64 3.91
C ARG A 67 -1.49 24.48 2.49
N GLN A 68 -1.10 25.60 1.89
CA GLN A 68 -0.53 25.65 0.55
C GLN A 68 0.94 26.05 0.62
N PHE A 69 1.76 25.33 -0.15
CA PHE A 69 3.20 25.54 -0.28
C PHE A 69 3.51 25.81 -1.74
N VAL A 70 4.23 26.89 -2.03
CA VAL A 70 4.55 27.33 -3.38
C VAL A 70 6.06 27.37 -3.57
N LYS A 71 6.55 26.74 -4.64
CA LYS A 71 7.96 26.81 -5.06
C LYS A 71 8.03 26.90 -6.58
N GLY A 72 8.50 28.03 -7.10
CA GLY A 72 8.53 28.26 -8.55
C GLY A 72 7.12 28.23 -9.15
N ASN A 73 6.88 27.30 -10.07
CA ASN A 73 5.58 27.06 -10.72
C ASN A 73 4.79 25.90 -10.10
N MET A 74 5.25 25.34 -8.96
CA MET A 74 4.60 24.22 -8.29
C MET A 74 3.84 24.70 -7.05
N VAL A 75 2.68 24.10 -6.81
CA VAL A 75 1.87 24.28 -5.60
C VAL A 75 1.56 22.91 -5.01
N ALA A 76 1.86 22.73 -3.73
CA ALA A 76 1.45 21.58 -2.94
C ALA A 76 0.41 22.01 -1.91
N GLN A 77 -0.63 21.23 -1.73
CA GLN A 77 -1.74 21.54 -0.84
C GLN A 77 -2.03 20.35 0.08
N PHE A 78 -2.20 20.64 1.37
CA PHE A 78 -2.49 19.63 2.39
C PHE A 78 -3.74 20.03 3.16
N GLN A 79 -4.67 19.08 3.30
CA GLN A 79 -5.93 19.25 4.01
C GLN A 79 -6.31 17.95 4.72
N TYR A 80 -7.12 18.06 5.76
CA TYR A 80 -7.67 16.91 6.48
C TYR A 80 -9.05 16.56 5.94
N ASP A 81 -9.24 15.33 5.49
CA ASP A 81 -10.56 14.81 5.13
C ASP A 81 -10.84 13.55 5.94
N ALA A 82 -11.94 13.57 6.71
CA ALA A 82 -12.32 12.46 7.56
C ALA A 82 -12.82 11.29 6.70
N ILE A 83 -12.13 10.14 6.77
CA ILE A 83 -12.57 8.91 6.11
C ILE A 83 -13.58 8.23 7.04
N ARG A 84 -14.78 7.97 6.53
CA ARG A 84 -15.76 7.12 7.22
C ARG A 84 -15.37 5.66 6.96
N PRO A 85 -14.94 4.89 7.96
CA PRO A 85 -14.67 3.48 7.74
C PRO A 85 -15.98 2.77 7.41
N PHE A 86 -15.99 2.01 6.32
CA PHE A 86 -17.08 1.08 6.04
C PHE A 86 -16.90 -0.15 6.94
N GLN A 87 -17.89 -0.46 7.76
CA GLN A 87 -17.88 -1.68 8.56
C GLN A 87 -18.34 -2.84 7.67
N ILE A 88 -17.45 -3.81 7.43
CA ILE A 88 -17.84 -5.07 6.79
C ILE A 88 -18.60 -5.88 7.85
N LEU A 89 -19.91 -6.01 7.69
CA LEU A 89 -20.74 -6.86 8.51
C LEU A 89 -20.57 -8.31 8.03
N PHE A 90 -19.70 -9.07 8.68
CA PHE A 90 -19.67 -10.52 8.49
C PHE A 90 -20.83 -11.15 9.24
N THR A 91 -21.73 -11.83 8.53
CA THR A 91 -22.72 -12.68 9.18
C THR A 91 -21.99 -13.88 9.80
N HIS A 92 -22.09 -14.09 11.11
CA HIS A 92 -21.43 -15.18 11.86
C HIS A 92 -21.91 -16.61 11.52
N ARG A 93 -22.36 -16.88 10.30
CA ARG A 93 -22.77 -18.23 9.86
C ARG A 93 -21.87 -18.73 8.75
N ILE A 94 -20.60 -18.92 9.07
CA ILE A 94 -19.80 -19.94 8.37
C ILE A 94 -20.35 -21.28 8.86
N THR A 95 -21.27 -21.88 8.12
CA THR A 95 -21.69 -23.26 8.41
C THR A 95 -20.55 -24.18 8.04
N TYR A 96 -19.83 -24.68 9.03
CA TYR A 96 -18.81 -25.71 8.82
C TYR A 96 -19.49 -26.98 8.31
N ASN A 97 -19.25 -27.30 7.04
CA ASN A 97 -19.77 -28.50 6.39
C ASN A 97 -18.71 -29.59 6.44
N ALA A 98 -18.70 -30.36 7.52
CA ALA A 98 -17.73 -31.44 7.74
C ALA A 98 -17.69 -32.45 6.58
N THR A 99 -18.85 -32.73 5.97
CA THR A 99 -18.94 -33.63 4.81
C THR A 99 -18.29 -33.04 3.56
N HIS A 100 -18.45 -31.73 3.31
CA HIS A 100 -17.78 -31.06 2.20
C HIS A 100 -16.26 -31.10 2.37
N GLN A 101 -15.78 -30.73 3.56
CA GLN A 101 -14.35 -30.72 3.86
C GLN A 101 -13.73 -32.12 3.76
N HIS A 102 -14.45 -33.15 4.22
CA HIS A 102 -14.02 -34.53 4.11
C HIS A 102 -13.92 -34.95 2.63
N ASN A 103 -14.94 -34.64 1.82
CA ASN A 103 -14.95 -35.00 0.41
C ASN A 103 -13.81 -34.32 -0.37
N GLU A 104 -13.57 -33.02 -0.13
CA GLU A 104 -12.43 -32.31 -0.74
C GLU A 104 -11.09 -32.93 -0.32
N SER A 105 -10.94 -33.26 0.97
CA SER A 105 -9.71 -33.90 1.47
C SER A 105 -9.50 -35.27 0.84
N VAL A 106 -10.56 -36.06 0.64
CA VAL A 106 -10.51 -37.36 -0.03
C VAL A 106 -10.11 -37.19 -1.50
N GLU A 107 -10.69 -36.21 -2.20
CA GLU A 107 -10.36 -35.93 -3.60
C GLU A 107 -8.89 -35.52 -3.78
N ASP A 108 -8.37 -34.67 -2.89
CA ASP A 108 -6.97 -34.25 -2.89
C ASP A 108 -6.01 -35.42 -2.62
N ILE A 109 -6.34 -36.28 -1.66
CA ILE A 109 -5.56 -37.49 -1.37
C ILE A 109 -5.55 -38.41 -2.59
N GLU A 110 -6.70 -38.63 -3.22
CA GLU A 110 -6.79 -39.49 -4.40
C GLU A 110 -6.07 -38.89 -5.61
N ALA A 111 -6.16 -37.57 -5.82
CA ALA A 111 -5.45 -36.86 -6.89
C ALA A 111 -3.94 -36.98 -6.70
N THR A 112 -3.46 -36.78 -5.47
CA THR A 112 -2.04 -36.97 -5.12
C THR A 112 -1.60 -38.40 -5.38
N ARG A 113 -2.39 -39.39 -4.93
CA ARG A 113 -2.10 -40.81 -5.15
C ARG A 113 -2.00 -41.14 -6.65
N ARG A 114 -2.96 -40.68 -7.46
CA ARG A 114 -2.95 -40.87 -8.93
C ARG A 114 -1.70 -40.25 -9.55
N GLY A 115 -1.32 -39.05 -9.12
CA GLY A 115 -0.10 -38.38 -9.57
C GLY A 115 1.16 -39.20 -9.26
N CYS A 116 1.29 -39.69 -8.02
CA CYS A 116 2.43 -40.52 -7.63
C CYS A 116 2.51 -41.83 -8.43
N THR A 117 1.40 -42.54 -8.61
CA THR A 117 1.36 -43.79 -9.40
C THR A 117 1.81 -43.54 -10.83
N THR A 118 1.27 -42.50 -11.48
CA THR A 118 1.63 -42.14 -12.85
C THR A 118 3.12 -41.83 -12.97
N MET A 119 3.68 -41.07 -12.02
CA MET A 119 5.11 -40.75 -12.01
C MET A 119 5.99 -42.00 -11.90
N VAL A 120 5.63 -42.95 -11.02
CA VAL A 120 6.39 -44.20 -10.84
C VAL A 120 6.31 -45.07 -12.10
N GLU A 121 5.13 -45.20 -12.70
CA GLU A 121 4.94 -45.96 -13.93
C GLU A 121 5.73 -45.36 -15.10
N GLU A 122 5.69 -44.03 -15.26
CA GLU A 122 6.48 -43.34 -16.28
C GLU A 122 7.99 -43.54 -16.10
N PHE A 123 8.47 -43.48 -14.85
CA PHE A 123 9.87 -43.73 -14.54
C PHE A 123 10.26 -45.17 -14.89
N ALA A 124 9.45 -46.16 -14.47
CA ALA A 124 9.70 -47.57 -14.75
C ALA A 124 9.76 -47.84 -16.26
N MET A 125 8.84 -47.25 -17.04
CA MET A 125 8.86 -47.35 -18.51
C MET A 125 10.13 -46.74 -19.13
N ARG A 126 10.59 -45.59 -18.63
CA ARG A 126 11.82 -44.96 -19.15
C ARG A 126 13.06 -45.77 -18.82
N VAL A 127 13.14 -46.36 -17.62
CA VAL A 127 14.24 -47.26 -17.23
C VAL A 127 14.25 -48.52 -18.09
N ALA A 128 13.09 -49.15 -18.30
CA ALA A 128 12.98 -50.33 -19.16
C ALA A 128 13.46 -50.03 -20.58
N ARG A 129 13.00 -48.92 -21.18
CA ARG A 129 13.43 -48.50 -22.52
C ARG A 129 14.94 -48.23 -22.60
N LEU A 130 15.52 -47.60 -21.57
CA LEU A 130 16.96 -47.38 -21.51
C LEU A 130 17.73 -48.71 -21.43
N ASN A 131 17.25 -49.64 -20.62
CA ASN A 131 17.84 -50.97 -20.49
C ASN A 131 17.82 -51.73 -21.83
N ASP A 132 16.71 -51.69 -22.56
CA ASP A 132 16.60 -52.30 -23.90
C ASP A 132 17.60 -51.69 -24.90
N HIS A 133 17.75 -50.35 -24.88
CA HIS A 133 18.74 -49.67 -25.72
C HIS A 133 20.19 -50.05 -25.36
N ILE A 134 20.50 -50.16 -24.07
CA ILE A 134 21.83 -50.58 -23.60
C ILE A 134 22.12 -52.00 -24.09
N LEU A 135 21.19 -52.94 -23.89
CA LEU A 135 21.34 -54.32 -24.32
C LEU A 135 21.49 -54.46 -25.84
N ALA A 136 20.76 -53.64 -26.62
CA ALA A 136 20.88 -53.61 -28.07
C ALA A 136 22.21 -53.01 -28.59
N SER A 137 22.92 -52.24 -27.75
CA SER A 137 24.20 -51.59 -28.10
C SER A 137 25.44 -52.42 -27.78
N VAL A 138 25.29 -53.55 -27.07
CA VAL A 138 26.38 -54.48 -26.80
C VAL A 138 26.51 -55.43 -28.00
N GLU A 139 27.53 -55.24 -28.84
CA GLU A 139 27.86 -56.20 -29.90
C GLU A 139 28.26 -57.55 -29.27
N PRO A 140 27.83 -58.70 -29.85
CA PRO A 140 28.20 -60.00 -29.33
C PRO A 140 29.72 -60.20 -29.41
N PRO A 141 30.34 -60.87 -28.42
CA PRO A 141 31.78 -61.12 -28.45
C PRO A 141 32.15 -61.97 -29.67
N PRO A 142 33.38 -61.79 -30.21
CA PRO A 142 33.87 -62.53 -31.37
C PRO A 142 34.00 -64.03 -31.11
#